data_AF-A0A7X6TZZ3-F1
#
_entry.id   AF-A0A7X6TZZ3-F1
#
_cell.length_a   1.000
_cell.length_b   1.000
_cell.length_c   1.000
_cell.angle_alpha   90.00
_cell.angle_beta   90.00
_cell.angle_gamma   90.00
#
_symmetry.space_group_name_H-M   'P 1'
#
loop_
_entity.id
_entity.type
_entity.pdbx_description
1 polymer ?
#
loop_
_entity_poly.entity_id
_entity_poly.type
_entity_poly.pdbx_seq_one_letter_code
_entity_poly.pdbx_strand_id
1 'polypeptide(L)'
;MIYKKPLFWILVLLVMIAAALLALWLTQPGEKAEKNVQTSEPSRAGSLITEEDGQIEPNLPQATEDADDIDWLEIDTDIADYLSFDKQNHMIYFVGLNLFEEFGTEEFGYANEGSVQIDRGEKLLYFGLTVSTGSVTGALDGPAVSFEMSLETHNLLDKSFEPAPDYLALGLSELAHYSKMMIEPDDARLIEVGEFFETFIMELEVNLP
;
A
#
# COMPACT_ATOMS: atom_id res chain seq x y z
N MET A 1 -14.26 -18.35 -62.16
CA MET A 1 -14.27 -19.11 -60.90
C MET A 1 -13.74 -18.19 -59.80
N ILE A 2 -14.68 -17.74 -58.96
CA ILE A 2 -14.60 -17.30 -57.56
C ILE A 2 -13.61 -16.17 -57.19
N TYR A 3 -14.19 -14.96 -57.28
CA TYR A 3 -13.83 -13.73 -56.57
C TYR A 3 -13.76 -14.02 -55.05
N LYS A 4 -12.56 -14.01 -54.44
CA LYS A 4 -12.37 -14.10 -52.98
C LYS A 4 -11.61 -12.88 -52.46
N LYS A 5 -12.27 -11.73 -52.29
CA LYS A 5 -11.76 -10.63 -51.44
C LYS A 5 -12.83 -9.77 -50.71
N PRO A 6 -14.02 -10.24 -50.30
CA PRO A 6 -14.89 -9.41 -49.46
C PRO A 6 -14.39 -9.29 -48.01
N LEU A 7 -13.70 -10.30 -47.49
CA LEU A 7 -13.32 -10.35 -46.07
C LEU A 7 -12.25 -9.32 -45.67
N PHE A 8 -11.29 -9.06 -46.56
CA PHE A 8 -10.22 -8.09 -46.31
C PHE A 8 -10.75 -6.66 -46.18
N TRP A 9 -11.71 -6.28 -47.03
CA TRP A 9 -12.32 -4.95 -46.98
C TRP A 9 -13.21 -4.75 -45.76
N ILE A 10 -13.87 -5.81 -45.27
CA ILE A 10 -14.64 -5.77 -44.02
C ILE A 10 -13.72 -5.53 -42.82
N LEU A 11 -12.55 -6.19 -42.79
CA LEU A 11 -11.58 -6.02 -41.70
C LEU A 11 -11.03 -4.58 -41.66
N VAL A 12 -10.71 -4.01 -42.83
CA VAL A 12 -10.26 -2.61 -42.94
C VAL A 12 -11.35 -1.64 -42.50
N LEU A 13 -12.62 -1.88 -42.85
CA LEU A 13 -13.73 -1.04 -42.42
C LEU A 13 -13.92 -1.07 -40.89
N LEU A 14 -13.78 -2.25 -40.26
CA LEU A 14 -13.91 -2.39 -38.80
C LEU A 14 -12.81 -1.63 -38.04
N VAL A 15 -11.56 -1.67 -38.52
CA VAL A 15 -10.45 -0.93 -37.91
C VAL A 15 -10.69 0.58 -37.98
N MET A 16 -11.23 1.07 -39.10
CA MET A 16 -11.55 2.50 -39.27
C MET A 16 -12.68 2.95 -38.32
N ILE A 17 -13.69 2.11 -38.10
CA ILE A 17 -14.79 2.42 -37.15
C ILE A 17 -14.28 2.44 -35.71
N ALA A 18 -13.43 1.48 -35.32
CA ALA A 18 -12.83 1.44 -33.98
C ALA A 18 -11.98 2.69 -33.69
N ALA A 19 -11.17 3.13 -34.66
CA ALA A 19 -10.38 4.35 -34.53
C ALA A 19 -11.25 5.62 -34.39
N ALA A 20 -12.36 5.69 -35.12
CA ALA A 20 -13.29 6.82 -35.03
C ALA A 20 -14.03 6.87 -33.68
N LEU A 21 -14.42 5.72 -33.13
CA LEU A 21 -15.04 5.63 -31.80
C LEU A 21 -14.06 6.01 -30.69
N LEU A 22 -12.78 5.62 -30.80
CA LEU A 22 -11.74 5.99 -29.85
C LEU A 22 -11.50 7.52 -29.83
N ALA A 23 -11.47 8.16 -31.00
CA ALA A 23 -11.35 9.62 -31.10
C ALA A 23 -12.58 10.36 -30.53
N LEU A 24 -13.78 9.78 -30.63
CA LEU A 24 -15.00 10.36 -30.06
C LEU A 24 -15.02 10.25 -28.53
N TRP A 25 -14.44 9.18 -27.96
CA TRP A 25 -14.31 9.02 -26.51
C TRP A 25 -13.30 10.02 -25.92
N LEU A 26 -12.19 10.27 -26.62
CA LEU A 26 -11.16 11.24 -26.20
C LEU A 26 -11.59 12.71 -26.28
N THR A 27 -12.72 13.02 -26.93
CA THR A 27 -13.18 14.41 -27.13
C THR A 27 -14.37 14.80 -26.27
N GLN A 28 -14.83 13.96 -25.34
CA GLN A 28 -15.87 14.36 -24.38
C GLN A 28 -15.26 15.13 -23.20
N PRO A 29 -15.53 16.44 -23.03
CA PRO A 29 -15.17 17.16 -21.82
C PRO A 29 -16.09 16.72 -20.67
N GLY A 30 -15.53 16.00 -19.69
CA GLY A 30 -16.25 15.61 -18.48
C GLY A 30 -16.65 16.83 -17.64
N GLU A 31 -17.95 16.93 -17.35
CA GLU A 31 -18.55 17.91 -16.44
C GLU A 31 -17.91 17.83 -15.04
N LYS A 32 -17.50 18.99 -14.51
CA LYS A 32 -17.01 19.11 -13.14
C LYS A 32 -18.20 19.03 -12.18
N ALA A 33 -18.26 17.98 -11.36
CA ALA A 33 -19.18 17.91 -10.23
C ALA A 33 -18.72 18.87 -9.12
N GLU A 34 -19.58 19.83 -8.77
CA GLU A 34 -19.41 20.73 -7.63
C GLU A 34 -19.56 19.95 -6.31
N LYS A 35 -18.53 20.01 -5.46
CA LYS A 35 -18.56 19.48 -4.09
C LYS A 35 -19.21 20.51 -3.17
N ASN A 36 -20.40 20.19 -2.68
CA ASN A 36 -21.12 20.96 -1.66
C ASN A 36 -20.46 20.70 -0.29
N VAL A 37 -19.79 21.70 0.28
CA VAL A 37 -19.16 21.65 1.60
C VAL A 37 -20.17 22.13 2.63
N GLN A 38 -20.69 21.20 3.43
CA GLN A 38 -21.49 21.51 4.61
C GLN A 38 -20.58 21.41 5.83
N THR A 39 -20.07 22.55 6.27
CA THR A 39 -19.37 22.75 7.53
C THR A 39 -20.34 22.54 8.69
N SER A 40 -20.06 21.60 9.57
CA SER A 40 -20.66 21.55 10.91
C SER A 40 -19.58 21.93 11.93
N GLU A 41 -19.87 22.97 12.71
CA GLU A 41 -19.06 23.43 13.83
C GLU A 41 -19.10 22.42 14.99
N PRO A 42 -18.00 22.19 15.71
CA PRO A 42 -18.04 21.45 16.96
C PRO A 42 -18.54 22.35 18.11
N SER A 43 -19.65 21.92 18.72
CA SER A 43 -20.23 22.54 19.90
C SER A 43 -19.27 22.44 21.10
N ARG A 44 -18.88 23.60 21.61
CA ARG A 44 -17.96 23.79 22.72
C ARG A 44 -18.75 23.80 24.03
N ALA A 45 -18.93 22.64 24.65
CA ALA A 45 -19.41 22.54 26.03
C ALA A 45 -18.20 22.46 26.97
N GLY A 46 -17.80 23.61 27.50
CA GLY A 46 -16.87 23.68 28.63
C GLY A 46 -17.58 23.30 29.93
N SER A 47 -17.00 22.35 30.66
CA SER A 47 -17.24 22.19 32.09
C SER A 47 -15.89 22.39 32.78
N LEU A 48 -15.73 23.56 33.39
CA LEU A 48 -14.68 23.83 34.37
C LEU A 48 -14.78 22.78 35.49
N ILE A 49 -13.70 22.03 35.71
CA ILE A 49 -13.43 21.41 37.00
C ILE A 49 -12.22 22.12 37.58
N THR A 50 -12.44 22.68 38.75
CA THR A 50 -11.53 23.44 39.61
C THR A 50 -10.28 22.64 39.96
N GLU A 51 -9.14 23.32 39.93
CA GLU A 51 -7.84 22.83 40.42
C GLU A 51 -7.91 22.62 41.94
N GLU A 52 -7.56 21.41 42.40
CA GLU A 52 -7.08 21.18 43.76
C GLU A 52 -5.75 20.45 43.66
N ASP A 53 -4.75 21.09 44.25
CA ASP A 53 -3.33 20.78 44.20
C ASP A 53 -3.04 19.50 45.01
N GLY A 54 -2.75 18.42 44.30
CA GLY A 54 -2.36 17.14 44.86
C GLY A 54 -1.52 16.39 43.83
N GLN A 55 -0.28 16.04 44.17
CA GLN A 55 0.60 15.25 43.31
C GLN A 55 -0.05 13.91 42.97
N ILE A 56 -0.57 13.78 41.75
CA ILE A 56 -0.97 12.51 41.16
C ILE A 56 0.24 12.03 40.36
N GLU A 57 0.99 11.06 40.90
CA GLU A 57 1.82 10.21 40.05
C GLU A 57 0.91 9.63 38.96
N PRO A 58 1.27 9.69 37.67
CA PRO A 58 0.49 9.02 36.65
C PRO A 58 0.57 7.52 36.98
N ASN A 59 -0.54 7.01 37.52
CA ASN A 59 -0.80 5.60 37.59
C ASN A 59 -1.00 5.14 36.14
N LEU A 60 0.11 4.94 35.42
CA LEU A 60 0.09 4.24 34.15
C LEU A 60 -0.60 2.91 34.44
N PRO A 61 -1.68 2.55 33.72
CA PRO A 61 -2.18 1.20 33.80
C PRO A 61 -0.99 0.29 33.54
N GLN A 62 -0.63 -0.53 34.54
CA GLN A 62 0.33 -1.60 34.31
C GLN A 62 -0.22 -2.39 33.14
N ALA A 63 0.56 -2.45 32.06
CA ALA A 63 0.28 -3.31 30.93
C ALA A 63 0.00 -4.69 31.52
N THR A 64 -1.24 -5.16 31.40
CA THR A 64 -1.58 -6.53 31.69
C THR A 64 -0.68 -7.37 30.79
N GLU A 65 0.20 -8.16 31.40
CA GLU A 65 0.98 -9.23 30.76
C GLU A 65 0.02 -10.29 30.23
N ASP A 66 -0.75 -9.94 29.20
CA ASP A 66 -1.52 -10.87 28.37
C ASP A 66 -1.29 -10.45 26.90
N ALA A 67 -0.03 -10.14 26.55
CA ALA A 67 0.39 -10.26 25.17
C ALA A 67 0.50 -11.75 24.92
N ASP A 68 -0.53 -12.34 24.31
CA ASP A 68 -0.45 -13.67 23.73
C ASP A 68 0.90 -13.77 22.99
N ASP A 69 1.74 -14.74 23.35
CA ASP A 69 3.03 -14.98 22.69
C ASP A 69 2.76 -15.18 21.18
N ILE A 70 2.96 -14.12 20.39
CA ILE A 70 2.91 -14.24 18.93
C ILE A 70 4.16 -15.00 18.51
N ASP A 71 3.97 -16.26 18.12
CA ASP A 71 5.03 -17.14 17.64
C ASP A 71 5.41 -16.76 16.20
N TRP A 72 6.32 -15.79 16.09
CA TRP A 72 6.91 -15.39 14.81
C TRP A 72 7.94 -16.42 14.37
N LEU A 73 7.71 -17.04 13.20
CA LEU A 73 8.70 -17.89 12.58
C LEU A 73 9.53 -17.10 11.58
N GLU A 74 10.84 -16.98 11.83
CA GLU A 74 11.79 -16.44 10.86
C GLU A 74 11.92 -17.39 9.66
N ILE A 75 11.85 -16.81 8.46
CA ILE A 75 11.89 -17.52 7.19
C ILE A 75 13.18 -17.14 6.46
N ASP A 76 14.04 -18.13 6.22
CA ASP A 76 15.25 -17.96 5.41
C ASP A 76 14.87 -17.96 3.92
N THR A 77 15.04 -16.83 3.25
CA THR A 77 14.63 -16.62 1.86
C THR A 77 15.48 -15.54 1.18
N ASP A 78 15.54 -15.54 -0.14
CA ASP A 78 16.17 -14.51 -0.96
C ASP A 78 15.23 -13.34 -1.28
N ILE A 79 13.95 -13.40 -0.88
CA ILE A 79 12.91 -12.38 -1.15
C ILE A 79 13.13 -11.08 -0.35
N ALA A 80 13.68 -11.19 0.85
CA ALA A 80 13.91 -10.05 1.75
C ALA A 80 15.10 -10.33 2.68
N ASP A 81 15.74 -9.27 3.19
CA ASP A 81 16.86 -9.39 4.15
C ASP A 81 16.41 -10.01 5.49
N TYR A 82 15.17 -9.75 5.88
CA TYR A 82 14.51 -10.39 7.01
C TYR A 82 13.04 -10.62 6.67
N LEU A 83 12.53 -11.81 7.00
CA LEU A 83 11.13 -12.16 6.83
C LEU A 83 10.68 -13.02 8.00
N SER A 84 9.55 -12.67 8.62
CA SER A 84 8.93 -13.48 9.67
C SER A 84 7.45 -13.71 9.38
N PHE A 85 6.96 -14.88 9.74
CA PHE A 85 5.59 -15.30 9.51
C PHE A 85 4.87 -15.56 10.84
N ASP A 86 3.71 -14.93 11.00
CA ASP A 86 2.75 -15.20 12.06
C ASP A 86 1.62 -16.06 11.48
N LYS A 87 1.64 -17.35 11.87
CA LYS A 87 0.67 -18.35 11.42
C LYS A 87 -0.73 -18.11 11.97
N GLN A 88 -0.87 -17.47 13.12
CA GLN A 88 -2.18 -17.21 13.75
C GLN A 88 -2.92 -16.10 13.02
N ASN A 89 -2.19 -15.06 12.63
CA ASN A 89 -2.76 -13.89 11.96
C ASN A 89 -2.62 -13.92 10.43
N HIS A 90 -2.04 -14.98 9.87
CA HIS A 90 -1.78 -15.13 8.43
C HIS A 90 -1.00 -13.94 7.87
N MET A 91 0.04 -13.54 8.60
CA MET A 91 0.75 -12.28 8.38
C MET A 91 2.24 -12.52 8.17
N ILE A 92 2.79 -11.90 7.14
CA ILE A 92 4.23 -11.75 6.94
C ILE A 92 4.62 -10.34 7.35
N TYR A 93 5.72 -10.23 8.08
CA TYR A 93 6.48 -9.00 8.23
C TYR A 93 7.83 -9.15 7.52
N PHE A 94 8.28 -8.10 6.85
CA PHE A 94 9.54 -8.11 6.10
C PHE A 94 10.32 -6.80 6.24
N VAL A 95 11.65 -6.92 6.12
CA VAL A 95 12.58 -5.80 5.99
C VAL A 95 13.50 -6.07 4.80
N GLY A 96 13.75 -5.06 3.99
CA GLY A 96 14.64 -5.17 2.83
C GLY A 96 14.07 -6.05 1.72
N LEU A 97 12.77 -5.92 1.42
CA LEU A 97 12.13 -6.59 0.28
C LEU A 97 12.86 -6.20 -1.01
N ASN A 98 13.44 -7.18 -1.69
CA ASN A 98 14.30 -6.96 -2.84
C ASN A 98 13.71 -7.54 -4.15
N LEU A 99 12.62 -8.31 -4.04
CA LEU A 99 11.97 -8.98 -5.17
C LEU A 99 11.35 -8.00 -6.17
N PHE A 100 10.88 -6.85 -5.68
CA PHE A 100 10.24 -5.81 -6.48
C PHE A 100 11.12 -4.56 -6.47
N GLU A 101 11.76 -4.29 -7.62
CA GLU A 101 12.79 -3.25 -7.73
C GLU A 101 12.29 -1.88 -7.28
N GLU A 102 11.03 -1.53 -7.57
CA GLU A 102 10.44 -0.23 -7.24
C GLU A 102 10.42 0.10 -5.74
N PHE A 103 10.49 -0.90 -4.86
CA PHE A 103 10.49 -0.71 -3.40
C PHE A 103 11.91 -0.73 -2.81
N GLY A 104 12.91 -1.16 -3.59
CA GLY A 104 14.27 -1.42 -3.10
C GLY A 104 15.36 -0.51 -3.68
N THR A 105 15.00 0.51 -4.45
CA THR A 105 16.00 1.40 -5.08
C THR A 105 16.46 2.53 -4.17
N GLU A 106 17.74 2.90 -4.32
CA GLU A 106 18.31 4.13 -3.75
C GLU A 106 17.60 5.41 -4.22
N GLU A 107 16.75 5.32 -5.25
CA GLU A 107 15.90 6.42 -5.73
C GLU A 107 14.88 6.84 -4.69
N PHE A 108 14.32 5.88 -3.93
CA PHE A 108 13.24 6.15 -2.97
C PHE A 108 13.68 6.07 -1.49
N GLY A 109 14.87 5.51 -1.23
CA GLY A 109 15.48 5.44 0.10
C GLY A 109 16.48 4.30 0.21
N TYR A 110 16.86 3.94 1.43
CA TYR A 110 17.93 2.96 1.67
C TYR A 110 17.44 1.59 2.11
N ALA A 111 16.28 1.52 2.73
CA ALA A 111 15.69 0.28 3.23
C ALA A 111 14.17 0.39 3.19
N ASN A 112 13.49 -0.70 2.88
CA ASN A 112 12.04 -0.78 2.99
C ASN A 112 11.64 -1.75 4.11
N GLU A 113 10.46 -1.53 4.66
CA GLU A 113 9.86 -2.33 5.72
C GLU A 113 8.36 -2.38 5.50
N GLY A 114 7.76 -3.53 5.79
CA GLY A 114 6.34 -3.69 5.57
C GLY A 114 5.80 -5.03 6.01
N SER A 115 4.56 -5.27 5.63
CA SER A 115 3.84 -6.48 5.96
C SER A 115 2.78 -6.82 4.94
N VAL A 116 2.42 -8.11 4.89
CA VAL A 116 1.27 -8.61 4.16
C VAL A 116 0.42 -9.46 5.09
N GLN A 117 -0.89 -9.26 5.10
CA GLN A 117 -1.83 -10.02 5.92
C GLN A 117 -2.98 -10.56 5.08
N ILE A 118 -3.37 -11.81 5.35
CA ILE A 118 -4.60 -12.40 4.81
C ILE A 118 -5.69 -12.45 5.89
N ASP A 119 -6.79 -11.73 5.66
CA ASP A 119 -8.03 -11.92 6.42
C ASP A 119 -8.91 -12.92 5.68
N ARG A 120 -9.04 -14.13 6.23
CA ARG A 120 -9.87 -15.20 5.67
C ARG A 120 -11.37 -14.98 5.85
N GLY A 121 -11.77 -14.21 6.86
CA GLY A 121 -13.17 -13.90 7.13
C GLY A 121 -13.73 -12.97 6.06
N GLU A 122 -13.00 -11.89 5.78
CA GLU A 122 -13.36 -10.91 4.75
C GLU A 122 -12.84 -11.30 3.35
N LYS A 123 -11.95 -12.30 3.27
CA LYS A 123 -11.29 -12.79 2.04
C LYS A 123 -10.47 -11.69 1.36
N LEU A 124 -9.67 -11.01 2.17
CA LEU A 124 -8.86 -9.87 1.76
C LEU A 124 -7.37 -10.13 2.01
N LEU A 125 -6.55 -9.60 1.12
CA LEU A 125 -5.12 -9.43 1.32
C LEU A 125 -4.86 -7.93 1.54
N TYR A 126 -4.17 -7.62 2.62
CA TYR A 126 -3.69 -6.28 2.95
C TYR A 126 -2.19 -6.25 2.75
N PHE A 127 -1.70 -5.31 1.94
CA PHE A 127 -0.28 -5.05 1.76
C PHE A 127 0.04 -3.63 2.24
N GLY A 128 1.14 -3.49 2.96
CA GLY A 128 1.68 -2.19 3.36
C GLY A 128 3.19 -2.20 3.38
N LEU A 129 3.82 -1.14 2.84
CA LEU A 129 5.25 -0.96 2.81
C LEU A 129 5.61 0.52 2.93
N THR A 130 6.65 0.82 3.70
CA THR A 130 7.26 2.14 3.78
C THR A 130 8.73 2.03 3.40
N VAL A 131 9.23 2.99 2.61
CA VAL A 131 10.66 3.12 2.32
C VAL A 131 11.26 4.16 3.26
N SER A 132 12.30 3.79 3.98
CA SER A 132 13.03 4.67 4.88
C SER A 132 14.17 5.40 4.16
N THR A 133 14.34 6.69 4.45
CA THR A 133 15.35 7.54 3.82
C THR A 133 16.60 7.77 4.66
N GLY A 134 16.81 6.99 5.72
CA GLY A 134 17.97 7.10 6.61
C GLY A 134 18.59 5.76 7.02
N SER A 135 19.83 5.80 7.51
CA SER A 135 20.47 4.63 8.14
C SER A 135 19.82 4.32 9.50
N VAL A 136 19.87 3.05 9.92
CA VAL A 136 19.22 2.40 11.09
C VAL A 136 19.09 3.23 12.38
N THR A 137 19.93 4.25 12.61
CA THR A 137 19.89 5.11 13.81
C THR A 137 19.25 6.49 13.61
N GLY A 138 18.61 6.75 12.47
CA GLY A 138 17.95 8.02 12.13
C GLY A 138 17.02 7.91 10.91
N ALA A 139 16.46 6.73 10.69
CA ALA A 139 15.51 6.48 9.60
C ALA A 139 14.29 7.39 9.74
N LEU A 140 14.01 8.15 8.69
CA LEU A 140 12.76 8.88 8.54
C LEU A 140 11.92 8.16 7.50
N ASP A 141 10.64 8.00 7.81
CA ASP A 141 9.66 7.44 6.90
C ASP A 141 9.65 8.26 5.61
N GLY A 142 9.87 7.58 4.49
CA GLY A 142 9.77 8.13 3.15
C GLY A 142 8.42 7.78 2.52
N PRO A 143 8.40 7.47 1.22
CA PRO A 143 7.14 7.12 0.56
C PRO A 143 6.58 5.81 1.12
N ALA A 144 5.25 5.72 1.15
CA ALA A 144 4.54 4.51 1.56
C ALA A 144 3.55 4.06 0.49
N VAL A 145 3.40 2.74 0.37
CA VAL A 145 2.47 2.06 -0.54
C VAL A 145 1.62 1.10 0.28
N SER A 146 0.30 1.18 0.12
CA SER A 146 -0.61 0.20 0.68
C SER A 146 -1.74 -0.11 -0.29
N PHE A 147 -2.25 -1.34 -0.24
CA PHE A 147 -3.42 -1.73 -1.02
C PHE A 147 -4.16 -2.90 -0.38
N GLU A 148 -5.43 -3.02 -0.76
CA GLU A 148 -6.31 -4.12 -0.42
C GLU A 148 -6.71 -4.87 -1.69
N MET A 149 -6.59 -6.19 -1.67
CA MET A 149 -6.97 -7.05 -2.79
C MET A 149 -7.98 -8.11 -2.35
N SER A 150 -9.00 -8.33 -3.17
CA SER A 150 -9.95 -9.44 -2.99
C SER A 150 -9.30 -10.77 -3.36
N LEU A 151 -9.29 -11.73 -2.44
CA LEU A 151 -8.77 -13.10 -2.70
C LEU A 151 -9.68 -13.93 -3.62
N GLU A 152 -10.94 -13.51 -3.82
CA GLU A 152 -11.86 -14.24 -4.70
C GLU A 152 -11.78 -13.78 -6.15
N THR A 153 -11.44 -12.52 -6.37
CA THR A 153 -11.51 -11.89 -7.70
C THR A 153 -10.18 -11.30 -8.17
N HIS A 154 -9.20 -11.20 -7.27
CA HIS A 154 -7.90 -10.53 -7.46
C HIS A 154 -8.03 -9.09 -7.97
N ASN A 155 -9.18 -8.45 -7.70
CA ASN A 155 -9.34 -7.03 -7.95
C ASN A 155 -8.84 -6.24 -6.75
N LEU A 156 -8.21 -5.11 -7.02
CA LEU A 156 -7.92 -4.09 -6.02
C LEU A 156 -9.23 -3.47 -5.52
N LEU A 157 -9.37 -3.38 -4.21
CA LEU A 157 -10.51 -2.75 -3.55
C LEU A 157 -10.18 -1.33 -3.10
N ASP A 158 -8.98 -1.14 -2.57
CA ASP A 158 -8.43 0.14 -2.19
C ASP A 158 -6.91 0.18 -2.44
N LYS A 159 -6.37 1.39 -2.59
CA LYS A 159 -4.93 1.63 -2.67
C LYS A 159 -4.59 3.05 -2.25
N SER A 160 -3.46 3.20 -1.56
CA SER A 160 -2.93 4.49 -1.13
C SER A 160 -1.43 4.58 -1.44
N PHE A 161 -1.04 5.74 -1.95
CA PHE A 161 0.36 6.11 -2.18
C PHE A 161 0.63 7.40 -1.41
N GLU A 162 1.45 7.31 -0.37
CA GLU A 162 1.83 8.46 0.42
C GLU A 162 3.21 8.95 -0.02
N PRO A 163 3.36 10.24 -0.34
CA PRO A 163 4.66 10.79 -0.68
C PRO A 163 5.51 10.93 0.58
N ALA A 164 6.83 10.88 0.39
CA ALA A 164 7.79 11.21 1.44
C ALA A 164 7.53 12.60 2.06
N PRO A 165 7.92 12.82 3.33
CA PRO A 165 7.91 14.13 3.96
C PRO A 165 8.62 15.21 3.15
N ASP A 166 8.30 16.47 3.46
CA ASP A 166 9.12 17.59 2.99
C ASP A 166 10.36 17.71 3.88
N TYR A 167 11.41 16.94 3.57
CA TYR A 167 12.64 16.94 4.37
C TYR A 167 13.28 18.33 4.43
N LEU A 168 13.16 19.13 3.36
CA LEU A 168 13.65 20.49 3.35
C LEU A 168 12.91 21.38 4.36
N ALA A 169 11.58 21.28 4.42
CA ALA A 169 10.77 21.99 5.42
C ALA A 169 11.04 21.52 6.86
N LEU A 170 11.50 20.28 7.04
CA LEU A 170 11.96 19.73 8.31
C LEU A 170 13.40 20.13 8.67
N GLY A 171 14.09 20.87 7.81
CA GLY A 171 15.47 21.33 8.03
C GLY A 171 16.54 20.28 7.69
N LEU A 172 16.16 19.21 7.00
CA LEU A 172 17.01 18.06 6.64
C LEU A 172 17.46 18.20 5.18
N SER A 173 18.38 19.14 4.95
CA SER A 173 18.85 19.52 3.62
C SER A 173 19.52 18.39 2.83
N GLU A 174 20.13 17.45 3.52
CA GLU A 174 20.83 16.28 3.00
C GLU A 174 19.87 15.22 2.43
N LEU A 175 18.60 15.24 2.83
CA LEU A 175 17.53 14.38 2.31
C LEU A 175 16.60 15.14 1.36
N ALA A 176 16.91 16.40 1.03
CA ALA A 176 16.01 17.26 0.26
C ALA A 176 15.64 16.66 -1.11
N HIS A 177 16.54 15.90 -1.75
CA HIS A 177 16.27 15.26 -3.04
C HIS A 177 15.22 14.13 -2.94
N TYR A 178 15.02 13.54 -1.76
CA TYR A 178 13.95 12.57 -1.51
C TYR A 178 12.60 13.22 -1.16
N SER A 179 12.55 14.55 -0.99
CA SER A 179 11.32 15.22 -0.54
C SER A 179 10.19 15.04 -1.53
N LYS A 180 9.02 14.65 -1.02
CA LYS A 180 7.79 14.46 -1.82
C LYS A 180 7.88 13.39 -2.91
N MET A 181 8.93 12.57 -2.92
CA MET A 181 8.97 11.40 -3.79
C MET A 181 7.85 10.43 -3.41
N MET A 182 7.35 9.70 -4.40
CA MET A 182 6.22 8.80 -4.25
C MET A 182 6.44 7.60 -5.16
N ILE A 183 6.05 6.43 -4.67
CA ILE A 183 6.08 5.18 -5.42
C ILE A 183 4.64 4.88 -5.82
N GLU A 184 4.34 4.90 -7.13
CA GLU A 184 3.00 4.68 -7.67
C GLU A 184 3.00 3.54 -8.69
N PRO A 185 3.05 2.27 -8.25
CA PRO A 185 2.90 1.14 -9.15
C PRO A 185 1.50 1.14 -9.77
N ASP A 186 1.39 0.63 -11.00
CA ASP A 186 0.10 0.48 -11.66
C ASP A 186 -0.73 -0.69 -11.07
N ASP A 187 -2.02 -0.76 -11.42
CA ASP A 187 -2.92 -1.78 -10.89
C ASP A 187 -2.43 -3.21 -11.19
N ALA A 188 -1.86 -3.42 -12.38
CA ALA A 188 -1.36 -4.74 -12.77
C ALA A 188 -0.19 -5.16 -11.89
N ARG A 189 0.71 -4.24 -11.55
CA ARG A 189 1.83 -4.47 -10.65
C ARG A 189 1.36 -4.73 -9.21
N LEU A 190 0.40 -3.97 -8.71
CA LEU A 190 -0.14 -4.21 -7.35
C LEU A 190 -0.82 -5.59 -7.25
N ILE A 191 -1.56 -5.99 -8.29
CA ILE A 191 -2.16 -7.33 -8.36
C ILE A 191 -1.08 -8.41 -8.40
N GLU A 192 -0.03 -8.24 -9.21
CA GLU A 192 1.12 -9.17 -9.27
C GLU A 192 1.78 -9.35 -7.89
N VAL A 193 2.00 -8.26 -7.15
CA VAL A 193 2.50 -8.30 -5.77
C VAL A 193 1.54 -9.05 -4.85
N GLY A 194 0.25 -8.75 -4.93
CA GLY A 194 -0.78 -9.41 -4.12
C GLY A 194 -0.85 -10.92 -4.35
N GLU A 195 -0.93 -11.35 -5.61
CA GLU A 195 -1.00 -12.77 -6.00
C GLU A 195 0.27 -13.53 -5.58
N PHE A 196 1.44 -12.90 -5.66
CA PHE A 196 2.69 -13.46 -5.17
C PHE A 196 2.61 -13.77 -3.68
N PHE A 197 2.24 -12.78 -2.85
CA PHE A 197 2.19 -12.97 -1.41
C PHE A 197 1.04 -13.87 -0.96
N GLU A 198 -0.10 -13.87 -1.65
CA GLU A 198 -1.16 -14.85 -1.40
C GLU A 198 -0.61 -16.27 -1.54
N THR A 199 0.04 -16.55 -2.67
CA THR A 199 0.64 -17.87 -2.95
C THR A 199 1.69 -18.21 -1.90
N PHE A 200 2.57 -17.26 -1.58
CA PHE A 200 3.66 -17.47 -0.64
C PHE A 200 3.16 -17.77 0.78
N ILE A 201 2.18 -17.00 1.29
CA ILE A 201 1.57 -17.24 2.60
C ILE A 201 0.91 -18.63 2.64
N MET A 202 0.16 -19.02 1.60
CA MET A 202 -0.44 -20.34 1.52
C MET A 202 0.61 -21.47 1.55
N GLU A 203 1.74 -21.30 0.87
CA GLU A 203 2.83 -22.27 0.90
C GLU A 203 3.47 -22.39 2.29
N LEU A 204 3.69 -21.26 2.98
CA LEU A 204 4.20 -21.25 4.35
C LEU A 204 3.25 -21.97 5.31
N GLU A 205 1.95 -21.73 5.23
CA GLU A 205 0.96 -22.40 6.09
C GLU A 205 0.92 -23.92 5.94
N VAL A 206 1.17 -24.43 4.73
CA VAL A 206 1.19 -25.87 4.43
C VAL A 206 2.50 -26.51 4.88
N ASN A 207 3.62 -25.81 4.69
CA ASN A 207 4.96 -26.38 4.88
C ASN A 207 5.54 -26.15 6.28
N LEU A 208 5.00 -25.18 7.03
CA LEU A 208 5.45 -24.88 8.39
C LEU A 208 4.59 -25.61 9.43
N PRO A 209 5.24 -26.21 10.46
CA PRO A 209 4.57 -27.02 11.48
C PRO A 209 3.47 -26.27 12.23
#